data_AF-A0A2P2E540-F1
#
_entry.id   AF-A0A2P2E540-F1
#
_cell.length_a   1.000
_cell.length_b   1.000
_cell.length_c   1.000
_cell.angle_alpha   90.00
_cell.angle_beta   90.00
_cell.angle_gamma   90.00
#
_symmetry.space_group_name_H-M   'P 1'
#
loop_
_entity.id
_entity.type
_entity.pdbx_description
1 polymer ?
#
loop_
_entity_poly.entity_id
_entity_poly.type
_entity_poly.pdbx_seq_one_letter_code
_entity_poly.pdbx_strand_id
1 'polypeptide(L)'
;MLIKAIETQSLKENFELGHLYEPVSSNFEKLKISTDVAIDQIWELIDYGIATQIFELKYDEVNGDIEMRNFIVSNPDGVFTLEDHFKKMMVKSASRIKRYVFDKKILTEEIWRTLLIKLTDPDLTKQTGDGDELERWIDLKKFIIPPSKQMISMAKEEIKEELDLDPKLIVLPKIGFFSLAESQSNQFLQIAYELLIAKIEPLLKSLDFSLKERLDEFYAAESANLTLSAEGYEISYIRKHLNIFQSIEELIFSNGFTLYFKVMDKLAKTAEKVLENEKKTELDKLINVHLKMLENTFDFDSRLLRLNMEKEDERIQVIIEQLKKYPNVLSAEWQDEEAKIMIFALKNVNSLKEINKIIYENHRFTTEYILYFKAIIEYNEPDIKAIFKDEEFVKLYGRNLQAVYFKYIPWFYKLFYFLGITPLVNIGYAKAKSIIAYSQMDRQFKHKKRRESFFKRKLREREERNEKERKFQNKRILLQAIDEALFAKKTLPTVEWILSQYPIFRRESLEKLISDFAFQIVPKGELTEHSILLYPNTVDHEAKIQKTRSLFGAWSRGEDVLPKEQLSRLSEIRSDF
;
A
#
# COMPACT_ATOMS: atom_id res chain seq x y z
N MET A 1 -43.40 8.68 40.36
CA MET A 1 -43.64 9.44 39.11
C MET A 1 -42.35 9.62 38.32
N LEU A 2 -41.25 9.96 38.98
CA LEU A 2 -39.93 10.15 38.36
C LEU A 2 -39.43 8.91 37.60
N ILE A 3 -39.46 7.72 38.21
CA ILE A 3 -39.05 6.48 37.54
C ILE A 3 -39.83 6.20 36.24
N LYS A 4 -41.16 6.37 36.24
CA LYS A 4 -42.00 6.19 35.04
C LYS A 4 -41.65 7.20 33.94
N ALA A 5 -41.28 8.42 34.31
CA ALA A 5 -40.84 9.44 33.34
C ALA A 5 -39.49 9.06 32.71
N ILE A 6 -38.55 8.58 33.53
CA ILE A 6 -37.25 8.07 33.08
C ILE A 6 -37.44 6.85 32.17
N GLU A 7 -38.24 5.86 32.58
CA GLU A 7 -38.55 4.66 31.79
C GLU A 7 -39.19 5.00 30.44
N THR A 8 -40.19 5.88 30.42
CA THR A 8 -40.86 6.29 29.18
C THR A 8 -39.88 6.98 28.22
N GLN A 9 -38.97 7.80 28.73
CA GLN A 9 -37.96 8.49 27.92
C GLN A 9 -36.74 7.63 27.59
N SER A 10 -36.55 6.51 28.28
CA SER A 10 -35.49 5.53 28.02
C SER A 10 -35.90 4.45 27.01
N LEU A 11 -37.11 4.50 26.47
CA LEU A 11 -37.55 3.62 25.38
C LEU A 11 -36.64 3.79 24.15
N LYS A 12 -36.46 2.69 23.41
CA LYS A 12 -35.54 2.63 22.25
C LYS A 12 -35.73 3.78 21.25
N GLU A 13 -36.98 4.09 20.90
CA GLU A 13 -37.32 5.18 19.96
C GLU A 13 -36.84 6.55 20.45
N ASN A 14 -37.02 6.82 21.75
CA ASN A 14 -36.59 8.07 22.37
C ASN A 14 -35.08 8.15 22.52
N PHE A 15 -34.41 7.02 22.76
CA PHE A 15 -32.96 6.93 22.80
C PHE A 15 -32.33 7.28 21.43
N GLU A 16 -32.86 6.71 20.35
CA GLU A 16 -32.38 6.97 18.98
C GLU A 16 -32.61 8.43 18.56
N LEU A 17 -33.73 9.04 18.97
CA LEU A 17 -34.03 10.46 18.71
C LEU A 17 -33.27 11.43 19.63
N GLY A 18 -32.65 10.93 20.71
CA GLY A 18 -31.98 11.76 21.70
C GLY A 18 -32.93 12.53 22.63
N HIS A 19 -34.14 12.02 22.83
CA HIS A 19 -35.16 12.56 23.74
C HIS A 19 -35.10 11.87 25.11
N LEU A 20 -33.90 11.82 25.69
CA LEU A 20 -33.65 11.22 27.00
C LEU A 20 -34.00 12.19 28.13
N TYR A 21 -34.19 11.65 29.34
CA TYR A 21 -34.54 12.44 30.51
C TYR A 21 -33.39 13.31 30.97
N GLU A 22 -33.48 14.61 30.66
CA GLU A 22 -32.57 15.64 31.19
C GLU A 22 -33.02 16.04 32.60
N PRO A 23 -32.17 15.90 33.62
CA PRO A 23 -32.55 16.19 34.99
C PRO A 23 -32.36 17.69 35.30
N VAL A 24 -33.16 18.54 34.65
CA VAL A 24 -33.14 20.01 34.81
C VAL A 24 -34.32 20.50 35.64
N SER A 25 -34.19 21.67 36.28
CA SER A 25 -35.24 22.26 37.14
C SER A 25 -36.60 22.33 36.45
N SER A 26 -36.64 22.71 35.18
CA SER A 26 -37.88 22.77 34.39
C SER A 26 -38.58 21.40 34.23
N ASN A 27 -37.84 20.29 34.25
CA ASN A 27 -38.43 18.95 34.18
C ASN A 27 -38.93 18.47 35.55
N PHE A 28 -38.29 18.90 36.64
CA PHE A 28 -38.78 18.64 38.00
C PHE A 28 -40.07 19.42 38.30
N GLU A 29 -40.14 20.69 37.85
CA GLU A 29 -41.35 21.52 37.97
C GLU A 29 -42.55 20.91 37.24
N LYS A 30 -42.36 20.38 36.02
CA LYS A 30 -43.41 19.65 35.27
C LYS A 30 -43.95 18.43 36.03
N LEU A 31 -43.09 17.76 36.81
CA LEU A 31 -43.45 16.62 37.64
C LEU A 31 -44.01 17.02 39.02
N LYS A 32 -44.02 18.33 39.34
CA LYS A 32 -44.43 18.88 40.64
C LYS A 32 -43.61 18.33 41.82
N ILE A 33 -42.32 18.09 41.60
CA ILE A 33 -41.38 17.60 42.62
C ILE A 33 -40.34 18.70 42.87
N SER A 34 -39.99 18.95 44.14
CA SER A 34 -38.90 19.88 44.47
C SER A 34 -37.56 19.32 44.01
N THR A 35 -36.61 20.19 43.67
CA THR A 35 -35.30 19.78 43.15
C THR A 35 -34.56 18.85 44.10
N ASP A 36 -34.54 19.16 45.39
CA ASP A 36 -33.85 18.33 46.40
C ASP A 36 -34.42 16.91 46.47
N VAL A 37 -35.76 16.78 46.50
CA VAL A 37 -36.44 15.47 46.55
C VAL A 37 -36.24 14.70 45.24
N ALA A 38 -36.19 15.38 44.10
CA ALA A 38 -35.91 14.74 42.82
C ALA A 38 -34.48 14.19 42.77
N ILE A 39 -33.51 14.93 43.29
CA ILE A 39 -32.10 14.51 43.35
C ILE A 39 -31.95 13.28 44.26
N ASP A 40 -32.56 13.30 45.45
CA ASP A 40 -32.54 12.15 46.38
C ASP A 40 -33.14 10.89 45.73
N GLN A 41 -34.28 11.04 45.02
CA GLN A 41 -34.88 9.93 44.28
C GLN A 41 -34.00 9.41 43.14
N ILE A 42 -33.30 10.29 42.41
CA ILE A 42 -32.36 9.86 41.37
C ILE A 42 -31.20 9.10 42.00
N TRP A 43 -30.70 9.57 43.14
CA TRP A 43 -29.60 8.92 43.84
C TRP A 43 -29.96 7.51 44.29
N GLU A 44 -31.14 7.32 44.90
CA GLU A 44 -31.66 5.99 45.24
C GLU A 44 -31.79 5.08 44.00
N LEU A 45 -32.34 5.60 42.90
CA LEU A 45 -32.50 4.81 41.66
C LEU A 45 -31.16 4.34 41.06
N ILE A 46 -30.12 5.16 41.19
CA ILE A 46 -28.77 4.80 40.73
C ILE A 46 -28.13 3.80 41.69
N ASP A 47 -28.27 3.99 43.01
CA ASP A 47 -27.69 3.10 44.02
C ASP A 47 -28.30 1.69 43.96
N TYR A 48 -29.62 1.60 43.68
CA TYR A 48 -30.31 0.33 43.43
C TYR A 48 -30.03 -0.28 42.04
N GLY A 49 -29.27 0.39 41.18
CA GLY A 49 -28.92 -0.09 39.83
C GLY A 49 -30.09 -0.10 38.83
N ILE A 50 -31.16 0.64 39.13
CA ILE A 50 -32.38 0.71 38.30
C ILE A 50 -32.19 1.71 37.15
N ALA A 51 -31.45 2.80 37.41
CA ALA A 51 -31.09 3.81 36.43
C ALA A 51 -29.59 4.10 36.48
N THR A 52 -29.07 4.74 35.45
CA THR A 52 -27.71 5.27 35.42
C THR A 52 -27.69 6.68 34.84
N GLN A 53 -26.71 7.46 35.25
CA GLN A 53 -26.44 8.76 34.66
C GLN A 53 -25.47 8.58 33.49
N ILE A 54 -25.78 9.19 32.35
CA ILE A 54 -24.92 9.24 31.16
C ILE A 54 -24.84 10.68 30.64
N PHE A 55 -23.91 10.93 29.73
CA PHE A 55 -23.77 12.25 29.10
C PHE A 55 -23.59 12.16 27.58
N GLU A 56 -23.94 13.24 26.89
CA GLU A 56 -23.65 13.49 25.49
C GLU A 56 -22.79 14.73 25.36
N LEU A 57 -21.75 14.68 24.55
CA LEU A 57 -21.07 15.87 24.04
C LEU A 57 -21.72 16.26 22.72
N LYS A 58 -22.42 17.40 22.71
CA LYS A 58 -23.19 17.89 21.57
C LYS A 58 -22.51 19.11 20.97
N TYR A 59 -22.37 19.12 19.66
CA TYR A 59 -21.93 20.31 18.93
C TYR A 59 -23.09 21.29 18.80
N ASP A 60 -22.95 22.46 19.43
CA ASP A 60 -23.85 23.58 19.24
C ASP A 60 -23.36 24.42 18.05
N GLU A 61 -24.05 24.31 16.94
CA GLU A 61 -23.73 25.05 15.71
C GLU A 61 -23.90 26.56 15.86
N VAL A 62 -24.73 27.02 16.81
CA VAL A 62 -25.00 28.45 17.03
C VAL A 62 -23.84 29.11 17.77
N ASN A 63 -23.40 28.51 18.87
CA ASN A 63 -22.28 29.00 19.67
C ASN A 63 -20.92 28.55 19.11
N GLY A 64 -20.92 27.53 18.25
CA GLY A 64 -19.72 26.99 17.64
C GLY A 64 -18.81 26.26 18.62
N ASP A 65 -19.36 25.67 19.69
CA ASP A 65 -18.63 24.94 20.74
C ASP A 65 -19.31 23.60 21.08
N ILE A 66 -18.59 22.76 21.82
CA ILE A 66 -19.10 21.48 22.33
C ILE A 66 -19.70 21.70 23.72
N GLU A 67 -20.96 21.33 23.88
CA GLU A 67 -21.67 21.37 25.15
C GLU A 67 -21.93 19.96 25.68
N MET A 68 -21.67 19.78 26.97
CA MET A 68 -22.05 18.58 27.70
C MET A 68 -23.50 18.64 28.16
N ARG A 69 -24.27 17.58 27.89
CA ARG A 69 -25.63 17.35 28.40
C ARG A 69 -25.70 16.05 29.19
N ASN A 70 -26.38 16.10 30.34
CA ASN A 70 -26.57 14.96 31.22
C ASN A 70 -27.96 14.36 31.07
N PHE A 71 -28.01 13.04 31.12
CA PHE A 71 -29.25 12.27 31.02
C PHE A 71 -29.30 11.19 32.09
N ILE A 72 -30.51 10.87 32.54
CA ILE A 72 -30.79 9.69 33.35
C ILE A 72 -31.50 8.66 32.48
N VAL A 73 -30.97 7.44 32.45
CA VAL A 73 -31.50 6.35 31.62
C VAL A 73 -31.75 5.12 32.49
N SER A 74 -32.90 4.49 32.29
CA SER A 74 -33.23 3.19 32.89
C SER A 74 -33.36 2.12 31.80
N ASN A 75 -33.57 0.86 32.20
CA ASN A 75 -33.78 -0.24 31.27
C ASN A 75 -35.22 -0.78 31.37
N PRO A 76 -36.21 -0.13 30.74
CA PRO A 76 -37.62 -0.51 30.86
C PRO A 76 -37.96 -1.85 30.17
N ASP A 77 -37.28 -2.17 29.05
CA ASP A 77 -37.67 -3.28 28.17
C ASP A 77 -36.72 -4.50 28.24
N GLY A 78 -35.59 -4.39 28.94
CA GLY A 78 -34.57 -5.45 29.03
C GLY A 78 -33.79 -5.70 27.74
N VAL A 79 -34.08 -4.95 26.66
CA VAL A 79 -33.49 -5.15 25.33
C VAL A 79 -32.04 -4.67 25.23
N PHE A 80 -31.67 -3.63 25.99
CA PHE A 80 -30.30 -3.11 26.06
C PHE A 80 -29.83 -3.08 27.50
N THR A 81 -28.56 -3.41 27.73
CA THR A 81 -27.96 -3.17 29.05
C THR A 81 -27.69 -1.68 29.24
N LEU A 82 -27.56 -1.23 30.50
CA LEU A 82 -27.15 0.15 30.80
C LEU A 82 -25.76 0.47 30.21
N GLU A 83 -24.90 -0.55 30.05
CA GLU A 83 -23.60 -0.44 29.39
C GLU A 83 -23.75 -0.19 27.88
N ASP A 84 -24.71 -0.86 27.21
CA ASP A 84 -24.99 -0.62 25.79
C ASP A 84 -25.48 0.82 25.55
N HIS A 85 -26.32 1.34 26.45
CA HIS A 85 -26.74 2.74 26.41
C HIS A 85 -25.55 3.68 26.58
N PHE A 86 -24.64 3.38 27.50
CA PHE A 86 -23.42 4.16 27.69
C PHE A 86 -22.54 4.19 26.43
N LYS A 87 -22.20 3.02 25.85
CA LYS A 87 -21.37 2.91 24.64
C LYS A 87 -22.00 3.64 23.47
N LYS A 88 -23.30 3.47 23.23
CA LYS A 88 -24.01 4.20 22.16
C LYS A 88 -23.94 5.71 22.33
N MET A 89 -24.04 6.22 23.55
CA MET A 89 -23.90 7.66 23.81
C MET A 89 -22.47 8.17 23.58
N MET A 90 -21.45 7.37 23.87
CA MET A 90 -20.06 7.72 23.58
C MET A 90 -19.81 7.77 22.07
N VAL A 91 -20.31 6.79 21.30
CA VAL A 91 -20.25 6.80 19.83
C VAL A 91 -20.98 8.03 19.25
N LYS A 92 -22.16 8.36 19.78
CA LYS A 92 -22.89 9.56 19.38
C LYS A 92 -22.09 10.82 19.69
N SER A 93 -21.47 10.92 20.87
CA SER A 93 -20.60 12.03 21.25
C SER A 93 -19.39 12.18 20.32
N ALA A 94 -18.72 11.06 19.99
CA ALA A 94 -17.62 11.04 19.03
C ALA A 94 -18.06 11.55 17.65
N SER A 95 -19.25 11.16 17.16
CA SER A 95 -19.79 11.66 15.89
C SER A 95 -20.03 13.18 15.88
N ARG A 96 -20.43 13.76 17.02
CA ARG A 96 -20.64 15.21 17.17
C ARG A 96 -19.32 15.98 17.28
N ILE A 97 -18.36 15.45 18.03
CA ILE A 97 -16.99 16.00 18.10
C ILE A 97 -16.36 15.98 16.72
N LYS A 98 -16.49 14.88 15.98
CA LYS A 98 -16.00 14.75 14.60
C LYS A 98 -16.53 15.89 13.72
N ARG A 99 -17.82 16.19 13.78
CA ARG A 99 -18.43 17.30 13.03
C ARG A 99 -17.82 18.66 13.41
N TYR A 100 -17.68 18.93 14.71
CA TYR A 100 -17.02 20.14 15.21
C TYR A 100 -15.58 20.27 14.70
N VAL A 101 -14.80 19.17 14.73
CA VAL A 101 -13.40 19.17 14.30
C VAL A 101 -13.27 19.47 12.81
N PHE A 102 -14.13 18.91 11.96
CA PHE A 102 -14.14 19.24 10.52
C PHE A 102 -14.49 20.70 10.25
N ASP A 103 -15.40 21.29 11.03
CA ASP A 103 -15.85 22.67 10.80
C ASP A 103 -14.85 23.71 11.33
N LYS A 104 -14.14 23.40 12.43
CA LYS A 104 -13.37 24.40 13.20
C LYS A 104 -11.88 24.11 13.33
N LYS A 105 -11.42 22.86 13.16
CA LYS A 105 -10.04 22.44 13.49
C LYS A 105 -9.34 21.81 12.29
N ILE A 106 -9.28 22.56 11.20
CA ILE A 106 -8.54 22.16 10.00
C ILE A 106 -7.04 22.19 10.30
N LEU A 107 -6.37 21.08 10.01
CA LEU A 107 -4.92 20.98 10.15
C LEU A 107 -4.24 21.79 9.05
N THR A 108 -3.58 22.88 9.42
CA THR A 108 -2.74 23.66 8.49
C THR A 108 -1.28 23.24 8.62
N GLU A 109 -0.44 23.59 7.65
CA GLU A 109 0.99 23.29 7.70
C GLU A 109 1.68 23.89 8.94
N GLU A 110 1.34 25.14 9.30
CA GLU A 110 1.91 25.82 10.47
C GLU A 110 1.56 25.11 11.78
N ILE A 111 0.29 24.71 11.91
CA ILE A 111 -0.19 23.91 13.06
C ILE A 111 0.54 22.58 13.06
N TRP A 112 0.63 21.91 11.92
CA TRP A 112 1.28 20.61 11.80
C TRP A 112 2.75 20.63 12.21
N ARG A 113 3.54 21.61 11.75
CA ARG A 113 4.94 21.78 12.17
C ARG A 113 5.06 22.02 13.67
N THR A 114 4.16 22.81 14.25
CA THR A 114 4.12 23.07 15.70
C THR A 114 3.79 21.80 16.48
N LEU A 115 2.81 21.03 16.02
CA LEU A 115 2.43 19.74 16.61
C LEU A 115 3.59 18.76 16.54
N LEU A 116 4.27 18.65 15.41
CA LEU A 116 5.42 17.76 15.24
C LEU A 116 6.55 18.08 16.22
N ILE A 117 6.86 19.36 16.45
CA ILE A 117 7.86 19.76 17.45
C ILE A 117 7.44 19.28 18.85
N LYS A 118 6.17 19.45 19.22
CA LYS A 118 5.63 18.95 20.50
C LYS A 118 5.68 17.43 20.59
N LEU A 119 5.36 16.71 19.50
CA LEU A 119 5.41 15.25 19.44
C LEU A 119 6.83 14.68 19.55
N THR A 120 7.84 15.49 19.24
CA THR A 120 9.25 15.12 19.42
C THR A 120 9.82 15.49 20.79
N ASP A 121 9.04 16.15 21.65
CA ASP A 121 9.48 16.50 23.00
C ASP A 121 9.33 15.27 23.93
N PRO A 122 10.43 14.69 24.48
CA PRO A 122 10.35 13.54 25.37
C PRO A 122 9.59 13.85 26.67
N ASP A 123 9.49 15.12 27.06
CA ASP A 123 8.73 15.55 28.24
C ASP A 123 7.25 15.77 27.94
N LEU A 124 6.75 15.56 26.71
CA LEU A 124 5.32 15.62 26.38
C LEU A 124 4.46 14.70 27.27
N THR A 125 5.01 13.56 27.68
CA THR A 125 4.33 12.63 28.60
C THR A 125 4.17 13.22 30.01
N LYS A 126 5.11 14.06 30.44
CA LYS A 126 5.18 14.71 31.75
C LYS A 126 4.54 16.10 31.78
N GLN A 127 4.51 16.81 30.66
CA GLN A 127 3.83 18.09 30.51
C GLN A 127 2.31 17.85 30.54
N THR A 128 1.74 17.86 31.74
CA THR A 128 0.32 18.13 31.96
C THR A 128 0.11 19.64 31.86
N GLY A 129 0.08 20.18 30.64
CA GLY A 129 -0.22 21.59 30.38
C GLY A 129 -1.52 21.72 29.59
N ASP A 130 -2.49 22.44 30.16
CA ASP A 130 -3.89 22.64 29.76
C ASP A 130 -4.60 21.34 29.30
N GLY A 131 -5.53 20.86 30.15
CA GLY A 131 -6.16 19.54 30.05
C GLY A 131 -6.59 19.11 28.65
N ASP A 132 -6.71 17.79 28.49
CA ASP A 132 -7.27 17.14 27.30
C ASP A 132 -8.49 17.93 26.79
N GLU A 133 -8.70 18.10 25.47
CA GLU A 133 -9.87 18.85 25.00
C GLU A 133 -11.18 18.24 25.53
N LEU A 134 -11.17 16.92 25.76
CA LEU A 134 -12.21 16.18 26.47
C LEU A 134 -12.31 16.56 27.96
N GLU A 135 -11.22 16.87 28.65
CA GLU A 135 -11.24 17.43 30.02
C GLU A 135 -11.87 18.80 30.07
N ARG A 136 -11.65 19.62 29.04
CA ARG A 136 -12.31 20.93 28.93
C ARG A 136 -13.81 20.79 28.68
N TRP A 137 -14.22 19.83 27.84
CA TRP A 137 -15.63 19.65 27.49
C TRP A 137 -16.44 18.88 28.56
N ILE A 138 -15.81 17.97 29.30
CA ILE A 138 -16.46 17.19 30.37
C ILE A 138 -16.39 17.99 31.68
N ASP A 139 -17.40 18.82 31.90
CA ASP A 139 -17.56 19.57 33.15
C ASP A 139 -18.20 18.71 34.24
N LEU A 140 -17.38 18.25 35.19
CA LEU A 140 -17.83 17.44 36.33
C LEU A 140 -18.89 18.15 37.19
N LYS A 141 -18.96 19.49 37.18
CA LYS A 141 -19.96 20.26 37.95
C LYS A 141 -21.35 20.19 37.36
N LYS A 142 -21.49 19.82 36.08
CA LYS A 142 -22.79 19.67 35.44
C LYS A 142 -23.51 18.38 35.83
N PHE A 143 -22.78 17.40 36.37
CA PHE A 143 -23.38 16.17 36.85
C PHE A 143 -24.17 16.42 38.14
N ILE A 144 -25.37 15.86 38.24
CA ILE A 144 -26.15 15.93 39.48
C ILE A 144 -25.51 15.07 40.55
N ILE A 145 -25.15 13.84 40.19
CA ILE A 145 -24.42 12.93 41.07
C ILE A 145 -23.00 12.81 40.52
N PRO A 146 -21.98 13.09 41.34
CA PRO A 146 -20.59 13.01 40.91
C PRO A 146 -20.28 11.63 40.30
N PRO A 147 -19.87 11.55 39.04
CA PRO A 147 -19.56 10.28 38.38
C PRO A 147 -18.27 9.69 38.96
N SER A 148 -18.14 8.37 38.87
CA SER A 148 -16.91 7.69 39.29
C SER A 148 -15.74 8.06 38.35
N LYS A 149 -14.52 8.08 38.88
CA LYS A 149 -13.31 8.31 38.07
C LYS A 149 -13.19 7.28 36.93
N GLN A 150 -13.61 6.04 37.19
CA GLN A 150 -13.58 4.96 36.21
C GLN A 150 -14.53 5.24 35.04
N MET A 151 -15.76 5.68 35.32
CA MET A 151 -16.72 6.03 34.27
C MET A 151 -16.18 7.13 33.35
N ILE A 152 -15.56 8.17 33.91
CA ILE A 152 -14.98 9.27 33.13
C ILE A 152 -13.77 8.81 32.33
N SER A 153 -12.92 7.94 32.89
CA SER A 153 -11.79 7.36 32.15
C SER A 153 -12.27 6.53 30.95
N MET A 154 -13.22 5.63 31.19
CA MET A 154 -13.82 4.79 30.14
C MET A 154 -14.49 5.63 29.07
N ALA A 155 -15.25 6.66 29.45
CA ALA A 155 -15.88 7.57 28.49
C ALA A 155 -14.86 8.25 27.57
N LYS A 156 -13.76 8.77 28.15
CA LYS A 156 -12.70 9.42 27.38
C LYS A 156 -12.00 8.44 26.44
N GLU A 157 -11.73 7.22 26.90
CA GLU A 157 -11.10 6.18 26.08
C GLU A 157 -12.00 5.77 24.93
N GLU A 158 -13.27 5.46 25.19
CA GLU A 158 -14.25 5.06 24.17
C GLU A 158 -14.42 6.15 23.09
N ILE A 159 -14.53 7.43 23.50
CA ILE A 159 -14.63 8.55 22.56
C ILE A 159 -13.34 8.68 21.73
N LYS A 160 -12.16 8.52 22.35
CA LYS A 160 -10.88 8.62 21.63
C LYS A 160 -10.71 7.47 20.64
N GLU A 161 -11.05 6.25 21.03
CA GLU A 161 -10.99 5.08 20.16
C GLU A 161 -11.89 5.27 18.94
N GLU A 162 -13.14 5.67 19.16
CA GLU A 162 -14.09 5.92 18.06
C GLU A 162 -13.62 7.05 17.12
N LEU A 163 -13.04 8.13 17.66
CA LEU A 163 -12.46 9.20 16.85
C LEU A 163 -11.21 8.75 16.07
N ASP A 164 -10.39 7.88 16.66
CA ASP A 164 -9.14 7.42 16.05
C ASP A 164 -9.36 6.43 14.89
N LEU A 165 -10.52 5.76 14.86
CA LEU A 165 -10.94 4.93 13.72
C LEU A 165 -11.10 5.72 12.41
N ASP A 166 -11.34 7.04 12.48
CA ASP A 166 -11.46 7.86 11.27
C ASP A 166 -10.07 8.23 10.70
N PRO A 167 -9.75 7.86 9.44
CA PRO A 167 -8.49 8.23 8.81
C PRO A 167 -8.35 9.74 8.57
N LYS A 168 -9.45 10.49 8.53
CA LYS A 168 -9.48 11.95 8.32
C LYS A 168 -9.28 12.76 9.60
N LEU A 169 -9.15 12.09 10.75
CA LEU A 169 -8.91 12.75 12.03
C LEU A 169 -7.55 12.36 12.58
N ILE A 170 -6.78 13.35 13.02
CA ILE A 170 -5.58 13.13 13.81
C ILE A 170 -5.95 13.36 15.27
N VAL A 171 -5.88 12.28 16.06
CA VAL A 171 -6.18 12.27 17.48
C VAL A 171 -4.86 12.31 18.26
N LEU A 172 -4.57 13.44 18.90
CA LEU A 172 -3.37 13.62 19.72
C LEU A 172 -3.76 13.77 21.19
N PRO A 173 -3.62 12.73 22.03
CA PRO A 173 -3.93 12.81 23.44
C PRO A 173 -3.20 13.99 24.11
N LYS A 174 -3.92 14.76 24.94
CA LYS A 174 -3.41 15.97 25.63
C LYS A 174 -3.04 17.15 24.73
N ILE A 175 -3.20 17.04 23.40
CA ILE A 175 -2.94 18.16 22.47
C ILE A 175 -4.21 18.60 21.77
N GLY A 176 -5.00 17.66 21.24
CA GLY A 176 -6.28 17.95 20.61
C GLY A 176 -6.59 17.08 19.40
N PHE A 177 -7.71 17.41 18.74
CA PHE A 177 -8.22 16.74 17.55
C PHE A 177 -8.15 17.66 16.33
N PHE A 178 -7.64 17.14 15.22
CA PHE A 178 -7.48 17.92 13.98
C PHE A 178 -8.03 17.17 12.77
N SER A 179 -8.70 17.88 11.88
CA SER A 179 -9.16 17.31 10.61
C SER A 179 -8.06 17.38 9.55
N LEU A 180 -7.80 16.25 8.92
CA LEU A 180 -6.86 16.08 7.82
C LEU A 180 -7.62 16.11 6.49
N ALA A 181 -7.26 17.06 5.63
CA ALA A 181 -7.70 17.02 4.23
C ALA A 181 -6.94 15.91 3.50
N GLU A 182 -7.65 15.05 2.76
CA GLU A 182 -7.06 13.94 2.02
C GLU A 182 -5.94 14.39 1.07
N SER A 183 -6.13 15.52 0.39
CA SER A 183 -5.15 16.12 -0.53
C SER A 183 -3.84 16.57 0.14
N GLN A 184 -3.85 16.82 1.45
CA GLN A 184 -2.68 17.29 2.21
C GLN A 184 -1.93 16.14 2.89
N SER A 185 -2.47 14.92 2.88
CA SER A 185 -1.90 13.77 3.58
C SER A 185 -0.45 13.47 3.16
N ASN A 186 -0.15 13.52 1.86
CA ASN A 186 1.22 13.30 1.36
C ASN A 186 2.18 14.43 1.78
N GLN A 187 1.75 15.69 1.69
CA GLN A 187 2.56 16.83 2.13
C GLN A 187 2.90 16.75 3.63
N PHE A 188 1.90 16.45 4.47
CA PHE A 188 2.12 16.32 5.91
C PHE A 188 2.97 15.11 6.27
N LEU A 189 2.84 14.01 5.51
CA LEU A 189 3.73 12.85 5.63
C LEU A 189 5.19 13.22 5.31
N GLN A 190 5.44 13.98 4.25
CA GLN A 190 6.78 14.45 3.88
C GLN A 190 7.39 15.35 4.95
N ILE A 191 6.65 16.35 5.45
CA ILE A 191 7.13 17.26 6.51
C ILE A 191 7.50 16.49 7.78
N ALA A 192 6.66 15.53 8.16
CA ALA A 192 6.96 14.69 9.31
C ALA A 192 8.15 13.78 9.01
N TYR A 193 8.25 13.20 7.82
CA TYR A 193 9.39 12.39 7.43
C TYR A 193 10.73 13.16 7.46
N GLU A 194 10.75 14.42 7.03
CA GLU A 194 11.92 15.30 7.16
C GLU A 194 12.35 15.44 8.63
N LEU A 195 11.41 15.60 9.54
CA LEU A 195 11.70 15.70 10.97
C LEU A 195 12.20 14.37 11.56
N LEU A 196 11.66 13.24 11.10
CA LEU A 196 12.12 11.90 11.47
C LEU A 196 13.61 11.75 11.15
N ILE A 197 14.00 12.05 9.91
CA ILE A 197 15.41 11.94 9.48
C ILE A 197 16.29 12.95 10.21
N ALA A 198 15.82 14.19 10.38
CA ALA A 198 16.65 15.28 10.93
C ALA A 198 16.88 15.18 12.44
N LYS A 199 15.88 14.72 13.21
CA LYS A 199 15.92 14.74 14.69
C LYS A 199 15.80 13.36 15.33
N ILE A 200 14.82 12.57 14.95
CA ILE A 200 14.49 11.34 15.69
C ILE A 200 15.44 10.19 15.33
N GLU A 201 15.68 9.96 14.03
CA GLU A 201 16.54 8.89 13.55
C GLU A 201 17.98 8.99 14.09
N PRO A 202 18.65 10.16 14.12
CA PRO A 202 20.00 10.27 14.69
C PRO A 202 20.03 9.92 16.18
N LEU A 203 19.00 10.29 16.94
CA LEU A 203 18.88 9.95 18.36
C LEU A 203 18.71 8.43 18.54
N LEU A 204 17.79 7.81 17.80
CA LEU A 204 17.55 6.36 17.89
C LEU A 204 18.78 5.55 17.43
N LYS A 205 19.48 5.99 16.37
CA LYS A 205 20.74 5.38 15.90
C LYS A 205 21.85 5.43 16.95
N SER A 206 21.87 6.46 17.80
CA SER A 206 22.86 6.57 18.88
C SER A 206 22.58 5.61 20.03
N LEU A 207 21.31 5.20 20.20
CA LEU A 207 20.85 4.33 21.27
C LEU A 207 20.88 2.84 20.90
N ASP A 208 20.72 2.50 19.61
CA ASP A 208 20.74 1.12 19.12
C ASP A 208 21.64 0.96 17.87
N PHE A 209 22.73 0.21 18.03
CA PHE A 209 23.66 -0.09 16.94
C PHE A 209 23.05 -1.02 15.87
N SER A 210 22.14 -1.92 16.27
CA SER A 210 21.49 -2.84 15.33
C SER A 210 20.52 -2.13 14.40
N LEU A 211 19.86 -1.07 14.89
CA LEU A 211 19.06 -0.17 14.07
C LEU A 211 19.90 0.53 13.01
N LYS A 212 21.10 0.99 13.37
CA LYS A 212 22.02 1.64 12.44
C LYS A 212 22.39 0.71 11.28
N GLU A 213 22.75 -0.53 11.57
CA GLU A 213 23.07 -1.53 10.52
C GLU A 213 21.87 -1.76 9.60
N ARG A 214 20.66 -1.95 10.14
CA ARG A 214 19.43 -2.15 9.34
C ARG A 214 19.10 -0.96 8.44
N LEU A 215 19.30 0.26 8.95
CA LEU A 215 19.09 1.48 8.18
C LEU A 215 20.12 1.62 7.07
N ASP A 216 21.40 1.34 7.35
CA ASP A 216 22.46 1.36 6.32
C ASP A 216 22.20 0.31 5.23
N GLU A 217 21.68 -0.87 5.60
CA GLU A 217 21.22 -1.89 4.64
C GLU A 217 20.04 -1.41 3.78
N PHE A 218 19.05 -0.78 4.41
CA PHE A 218 17.91 -0.21 3.71
C PHE A 218 18.32 0.89 2.72
N TYR A 219 19.17 1.83 3.13
CA TYR A 219 19.68 2.88 2.26
C TYR A 219 20.50 2.31 1.09
N ALA A 220 21.34 1.30 1.34
CA ALA A 220 22.09 0.63 0.28
C ALA A 220 21.16 -0.09 -0.71
N ALA A 221 20.13 -0.80 -0.23
CA ALA A 221 19.15 -1.48 -1.07
C ALA A 221 18.34 -0.50 -1.93
N GLU A 222 17.88 0.62 -1.37
CA GLU A 222 17.08 1.60 -2.10
C GLU A 222 17.93 2.49 -3.03
N SER A 223 19.22 2.73 -2.72
CA SER A 223 20.16 3.37 -3.66
C SER A 223 20.32 2.60 -4.98
N ALA A 224 20.20 1.27 -4.94
CA ALA A 224 20.21 0.42 -6.12
C ALA A 224 18.87 0.41 -6.89
N ASN A 225 17.78 0.86 -6.27
CA ASN A 225 16.44 0.89 -6.87
C ASN A 225 16.02 2.30 -7.34
N LEU A 226 16.72 3.35 -6.91
CA LEU A 226 16.49 4.77 -7.22
C LEU A 226 16.48 5.12 -8.72
N THR A 227 16.97 4.23 -9.59
CA THR A 227 16.87 4.39 -11.06
C THR A 227 15.45 4.25 -11.63
N LEU A 228 14.44 3.89 -10.81
CA LEU A 228 13.04 3.77 -11.24
C LEU A 228 12.18 4.78 -10.47
N SER A 229 12.08 6.02 -10.97
CA SER A 229 11.17 7.05 -10.46
C SER A 229 9.71 6.71 -10.77
N ALA A 230 9.14 5.76 -10.02
CA ALA A 230 7.73 5.43 -10.12
C ALA A 230 6.88 6.41 -9.28
N GLU A 231 5.75 6.87 -9.83
CA GLU A 231 4.77 7.68 -9.09
C GLU A 231 4.31 6.97 -7.81
N GLY A 232 4.49 7.63 -6.66
CA GLY A 232 4.18 7.09 -5.34
C GLY A 232 5.31 6.30 -4.67
N TYR A 233 6.50 6.25 -5.28
CA TYR A 233 7.67 5.62 -4.66
C TYR A 233 7.99 6.23 -3.29
N GLU A 234 7.82 7.54 -3.12
CA GLU A 234 8.11 8.24 -1.86
C GLU A 234 7.25 7.73 -0.69
N ILE A 235 5.95 7.56 -0.88
CA ILE A 235 5.05 7.05 0.18
C ILE A 235 5.44 5.62 0.54
N SER A 236 5.71 4.78 -0.47
CA SER A 236 6.16 3.40 -0.26
C SER A 236 7.50 3.33 0.48
N TYR A 237 8.43 4.20 0.10
CA TYR A 237 9.74 4.33 0.71
C TYR A 237 9.64 4.75 2.18
N ILE A 238 8.86 5.79 2.50
CA ILE A 238 8.61 6.23 3.87
C ILE A 238 8.01 5.09 4.70
N ARG A 239 7.05 4.34 4.15
CA ARG A 239 6.42 3.22 4.86
C ARG A 239 7.40 2.08 5.14
N LYS A 240 8.22 1.68 4.17
CA LYS A 240 9.28 0.68 4.39
C LYS A 240 10.26 1.16 5.46
N HIS A 241 10.61 2.43 5.44
CA HIS A 241 11.49 3.03 6.43
C HIS A 241 10.86 2.98 7.83
N LEU A 242 9.59 3.38 7.98
CA LEU A 242 8.83 3.27 9.24
C LEU A 242 8.75 1.83 9.77
N ASN A 243 8.63 0.83 8.88
CA ASN A 243 8.60 -0.58 9.29
C ASN A 243 9.91 -1.05 9.95
N ILE A 244 11.06 -0.45 9.63
CA ILE A 244 12.34 -0.77 10.29
C ILE A 244 12.25 -0.41 11.78
N PHE A 245 11.63 0.73 12.08
CA PHE A 245 11.45 1.21 13.45
C PHE A 245 10.45 0.37 14.27
N GLN A 246 9.58 -0.42 13.65
CA GLN A 246 8.70 -1.36 14.38
C GLN A 246 9.49 -2.39 15.21
N SER A 247 10.71 -2.71 14.77
CA SER A 247 11.57 -3.66 15.47
C SER A 247 12.16 -3.13 16.78
N ILE A 248 12.01 -1.83 17.07
CA ILE A 248 12.52 -1.16 18.27
C ILE A 248 11.41 -0.42 19.03
N GLU A 249 10.21 -0.99 19.03
CA GLU A 249 9.01 -0.39 19.65
C GLU A 249 9.23 -0.02 21.13
N GLU A 250 9.93 -0.84 21.91
CA GLU A 250 10.27 -0.56 23.30
C GLU A 250 11.15 0.69 23.46
N LEU A 251 12.08 0.89 22.52
CA LEU A 251 12.99 2.04 22.51
C LEU A 251 12.24 3.32 22.09
N ILE A 252 11.31 3.20 21.15
CA ILE A 252 10.39 4.29 20.77
C ILE A 252 9.51 4.69 21.96
N PHE A 253 8.98 3.71 22.70
CA PHE A 253 8.16 3.93 23.88
C PHE A 253 8.92 4.61 25.01
N SER A 254 10.09 4.07 25.37
CA SER A 254 10.93 4.62 26.46
C SER A 254 11.44 6.04 26.18
N ASN A 255 11.59 6.42 24.91
CA ASN A 255 12.00 7.77 24.51
C ASN A 255 10.82 8.71 24.16
N GLY A 256 9.58 8.28 24.35
CA GLY A 256 8.39 9.13 24.18
C GLY A 256 7.93 9.37 22.74
N PHE A 257 8.46 8.63 21.76
CA PHE A 257 8.14 8.82 20.34
C PHE A 257 6.93 7.99 19.84
N THR A 258 6.26 7.21 20.69
CA THR A 258 5.15 6.33 20.28
C THR A 258 4.04 7.07 19.53
N LEU A 259 3.62 8.24 20.04
CA LEU A 259 2.55 9.02 19.42
C LEU A 259 2.96 9.54 18.03
N TYR A 260 4.23 9.93 17.88
CA TYR A 260 4.79 10.36 16.61
C TYR A 260 4.70 9.25 15.55
N PHE A 261 5.18 8.04 15.87
CA PHE A 261 5.15 6.91 14.95
C PHE A 261 3.73 6.45 14.62
N LYS A 262 2.81 6.50 15.59
CA LYS A 262 1.38 6.20 15.37
C LYS A 262 0.77 7.15 14.33
N VAL A 263 1.04 8.45 14.43
CA VAL A 263 0.51 9.45 13.49
C VAL A 263 1.17 9.32 12.13
N MET A 264 2.47 9.05 12.07
CA MET A 264 3.19 8.77 10.83
C MET A 264 2.61 7.57 10.07
N ASP A 265 2.34 6.45 10.76
CA ASP A 265 1.72 5.28 10.14
C ASP A 265 0.30 5.58 9.63
N LYS A 266 -0.49 6.34 10.40
CA LYS A 266 -1.83 6.78 9.98
C LYS A 266 -1.78 7.67 8.73
N LEU A 267 -0.84 8.63 8.68
CA LEU A 267 -0.63 9.49 7.51
C LEU A 267 -0.17 8.69 6.29
N ALA A 268 0.76 7.75 6.47
CA ALA A 268 1.27 6.90 5.38
C ALA A 268 0.15 6.05 4.76
N LYS A 269 -0.69 5.42 5.59
CA LYS A 269 -1.85 4.63 5.12
C LYS A 269 -2.88 5.50 4.40
N THR A 270 -3.11 6.72 4.89
CA THR A 270 -4.07 7.65 4.28
C THR A 270 -3.55 8.15 2.93
N ALA A 271 -2.28 8.56 2.86
CA ALA A 271 -1.64 9.02 1.61
C ALA A 271 -1.60 7.93 0.54
N GLU A 272 -1.32 6.68 0.91
CA GLU A 272 -1.34 5.53 -0.01
C GLU A 272 -2.75 5.31 -0.59
N LYS A 273 -3.78 5.33 0.26
CA LYS A 273 -5.17 5.19 -0.18
C LYS A 273 -5.61 6.32 -1.11
N VAL A 274 -5.17 7.56 -0.84
CA VAL A 274 -5.43 8.72 -1.71
C VAL A 274 -4.77 8.52 -3.07
N LEU A 275 -3.49 8.13 -3.09
CA LEU A 275 -2.76 7.86 -4.34
C LEU A 275 -3.42 6.72 -5.16
N GLU A 276 -3.85 5.64 -4.51
CA GLU A 276 -4.57 4.57 -5.19
C GLU A 276 -5.89 5.04 -5.81
N ASN A 277 -6.63 5.90 -5.10
CA ASN A 277 -7.86 6.47 -5.60
C ASN A 277 -7.61 7.44 -6.75
N GLU A 278 -6.57 8.28 -6.68
CA GLU A 278 -6.15 9.15 -7.77
C GLU A 278 -5.81 8.34 -9.02
N LYS A 279 -4.97 7.30 -8.89
CA LYS A 279 -4.63 6.37 -9.99
C LYS A 279 -5.88 5.73 -10.60
N LYS A 280 -6.84 5.30 -9.79
CA LYS A 280 -8.12 4.76 -10.28
C LYS A 280 -8.91 5.83 -11.04
N THR A 281 -9.02 7.03 -10.50
CA THR A 281 -9.78 8.12 -11.16
C THR A 281 -9.13 8.56 -12.47
N GLU A 282 -7.80 8.58 -12.54
CA GLU A 282 -7.07 8.87 -13.78
C GLU A 282 -7.26 7.77 -14.81
N LEU A 283 -7.18 6.50 -14.40
CA LEU A 283 -7.47 5.37 -15.25
C LEU A 283 -8.90 5.44 -15.80
N ASP A 284 -9.89 5.73 -14.95
CA ASP A 284 -11.28 5.90 -15.34
C ASP A 284 -11.47 7.08 -16.32
N LYS A 285 -10.78 8.20 -16.11
CA LYS A 285 -10.75 9.32 -17.05
C LYS A 285 -10.19 8.90 -18.40
N LEU A 286 -9.07 8.19 -18.41
CA LEU A 286 -8.45 7.69 -19.64
C LEU A 286 -9.36 6.71 -20.38
N ILE A 287 -9.98 5.77 -19.67
CA ILE A 287 -10.95 4.84 -20.26
C ILE A 287 -12.13 5.62 -20.86
N ASN A 288 -12.68 6.60 -20.14
CA ASN A 288 -13.75 7.46 -20.65
C ASN A 288 -13.34 8.26 -21.89
N VAL A 289 -12.07 8.68 -21.99
CA VAL A 289 -11.55 9.31 -23.22
C VAL A 289 -11.57 8.33 -24.39
N HIS A 290 -11.11 7.08 -24.20
CA HIS A 290 -11.10 6.07 -25.27
C HIS A 290 -12.53 5.66 -25.67
N LEU A 291 -13.47 5.58 -24.71
CA LEU A 291 -14.89 5.35 -25.00
C LEU A 291 -15.49 6.52 -25.79
N LYS A 292 -15.20 7.77 -25.42
CA LYS A 292 -15.62 8.95 -26.19
C LYS A 292 -15.00 9.00 -27.59
N MET A 293 -13.76 8.53 -27.76
CA MET A 293 -13.16 8.37 -29.09
C MET A 293 -13.95 7.36 -29.91
N LEU A 294 -14.29 6.20 -29.34
CA LEU A 294 -15.11 5.19 -30.01
C LEU A 294 -16.50 5.70 -30.40
N GLU A 295 -17.10 6.58 -29.59
CA GLU A 295 -18.36 7.28 -29.87
C GLU A 295 -18.24 8.42 -30.88
N ASN A 296 -17.03 8.97 -31.05
CA ASN A 296 -16.80 10.09 -31.95
C ASN A 296 -16.91 9.62 -33.42
N THR A 297 -17.80 10.25 -34.16
CA THR A 297 -18.05 9.97 -35.57
C THR A 297 -17.12 10.76 -36.51
N PHE A 298 -16.32 11.68 -36.01
CA PHE A 298 -15.56 12.61 -36.86
C PHE A 298 -14.26 12.01 -37.44
N ASP A 299 -13.62 11.08 -36.73
CA ASP A 299 -12.33 10.51 -37.11
C ASP A 299 -12.40 8.98 -37.26
N PHE A 300 -11.74 8.47 -38.30
CA PHE A 300 -11.74 7.04 -38.60
C PHE A 300 -10.92 6.23 -37.59
N ASP A 301 -9.77 6.76 -37.14
CA ASP A 301 -8.93 6.09 -36.15
C ASP A 301 -9.60 6.02 -34.78
N SER A 302 -10.50 6.96 -34.48
CA SER A 302 -11.34 6.96 -33.29
C SER A 302 -12.45 5.90 -33.36
N ARG A 303 -13.04 5.65 -34.55
CA ARG A 303 -14.10 4.64 -34.77
C ARG A 303 -13.57 3.20 -34.80
N LEU A 304 -12.35 3.02 -35.31
CA LEU A 304 -11.63 1.75 -35.33
C LEU A 304 -10.33 1.92 -34.56
N LEU A 305 -10.45 1.97 -33.24
CA LEU A 305 -9.36 2.24 -32.32
C LEU A 305 -8.36 1.09 -32.31
N ARG A 306 -7.08 1.41 -32.41
CA ARG A 306 -5.96 0.44 -32.48
C ARG A 306 -4.95 0.78 -31.42
N LEU A 307 -4.73 -0.13 -30.48
CA LEU A 307 -3.76 0.03 -29.37
C LEU A 307 -2.64 -1.00 -29.52
N ASN A 308 -1.39 -0.57 -29.36
CA ASN A 308 -0.22 -1.42 -29.57
C ASN A 308 0.22 -2.04 -28.26
N MET A 309 0.00 -3.34 -28.09
CA MET A 309 0.30 -4.01 -26.82
C MET A 309 1.78 -4.19 -26.50
N GLU A 310 2.68 -4.00 -27.47
CA GLU A 310 4.12 -4.25 -27.29
C GLU A 310 4.95 -2.98 -27.12
N LYS A 311 4.50 -1.83 -27.66
CA LYS A 311 5.21 -0.54 -27.58
C LYS A 311 4.69 0.36 -26.44
N GLU A 312 3.58 0.00 -25.80
CA GLU A 312 2.86 0.87 -24.87
C GLU A 312 3.06 0.51 -23.39
N ASP A 313 3.00 1.55 -22.57
CA ASP A 313 3.18 1.58 -21.11
C ASP A 313 2.27 0.56 -20.39
N GLU A 314 2.65 0.10 -19.19
CA GLU A 314 1.86 -0.86 -18.38
C GLU A 314 0.41 -0.37 -18.19
N ARG A 315 0.22 0.95 -18.15
CA ARG A 315 -1.08 1.64 -18.07
C ARG A 315 -2.01 1.26 -19.22
N ILE A 316 -1.51 1.10 -20.45
CA ILE A 316 -2.35 0.83 -21.62
C ILE A 316 -2.80 -0.64 -21.66
N GLN A 317 -2.01 -1.56 -21.11
CA GLN A 317 -2.46 -2.95 -20.94
C GLN A 317 -3.68 -3.02 -20.02
N VAL A 318 -3.68 -2.25 -18.93
CA VAL A 318 -4.84 -2.14 -18.02
C VAL A 318 -6.04 -1.53 -18.75
N ILE A 319 -5.84 -0.46 -19.54
CA ILE A 319 -6.92 0.14 -20.35
C ILE A 319 -7.52 -0.89 -21.32
N ILE A 320 -6.69 -1.67 -22.01
CA ILE A 320 -7.12 -2.73 -22.94
C ILE A 320 -7.98 -3.78 -22.23
N GLU A 321 -7.54 -4.24 -21.07
CA GLU A 321 -8.29 -5.23 -20.28
C GLU A 321 -9.64 -4.69 -19.80
N GLN A 322 -9.70 -3.41 -19.44
CA GLN A 322 -10.95 -2.77 -19.07
C GLN A 322 -11.86 -2.58 -20.28
N LEU A 323 -11.36 -2.04 -21.40
CA LEU A 323 -12.12 -1.87 -22.65
C LEU A 323 -12.73 -3.18 -23.15
N LYS A 324 -12.00 -4.32 -23.04
CA LYS A 324 -12.52 -5.66 -23.38
C LYS A 324 -13.76 -6.06 -22.56
N LYS A 325 -13.91 -5.54 -21.34
CA LYS A 325 -15.04 -5.85 -20.44
C LYS A 325 -16.25 -4.93 -20.67
N TYR A 326 -16.11 -3.85 -21.45
CA TYR A 326 -17.24 -2.95 -21.71
C TYR A 326 -18.26 -3.61 -22.66
N PRO A 327 -19.56 -3.62 -22.29
CA PRO A 327 -20.58 -4.39 -23.02
C PRO A 327 -20.87 -3.87 -24.43
N ASN A 328 -20.63 -2.58 -24.67
CA ASN A 328 -20.91 -1.91 -25.94
C ASN A 328 -19.67 -1.78 -26.83
N VAL A 329 -18.56 -2.43 -26.47
CA VAL A 329 -17.30 -2.37 -27.23
C VAL A 329 -16.98 -3.76 -27.77
N LEU A 330 -16.80 -3.85 -29.09
CA LEU A 330 -16.26 -5.02 -29.76
C LEU A 330 -14.75 -4.96 -29.72
N SER A 331 -14.13 -6.12 -29.59
CA SER A 331 -12.68 -6.20 -29.50
C SER A 331 -12.13 -7.39 -30.29
N ALA A 332 -10.96 -7.24 -30.89
CA ALA A 332 -10.25 -8.31 -31.58
C ALA A 332 -8.74 -8.12 -31.52
N GLU A 333 -8.00 -9.22 -31.56
CA GLU A 333 -6.54 -9.21 -31.58
C GLU A 333 -6.02 -9.42 -33.01
N TRP A 334 -5.02 -8.63 -33.40
CA TRP A 334 -4.35 -8.76 -34.67
C TRP A 334 -2.84 -8.70 -34.54
N GLN A 335 -2.13 -9.40 -35.42
CA GLN A 335 -0.67 -9.43 -35.41
C GLN A 335 -0.06 -8.83 -36.66
N ASP A 336 0.62 -7.71 -36.47
CA ASP A 336 1.45 -7.10 -37.49
C ASP A 336 2.87 -7.67 -37.44
N GLU A 337 3.73 -7.18 -38.34
CA GLU A 337 5.11 -7.68 -38.47
C GLU A 337 5.98 -7.33 -37.27
N GLU A 338 5.70 -6.18 -36.65
CA GLU A 338 6.47 -5.65 -35.53
C GLU A 338 5.76 -5.73 -34.18
N ALA A 339 4.43 -5.82 -34.16
CA ALA A 339 3.66 -5.61 -32.94
C ALA A 339 2.34 -6.37 -32.92
N LYS A 340 1.87 -6.66 -31.71
CA LYS A 340 0.52 -7.15 -31.45
C LYS A 340 -0.43 -5.98 -31.21
N ILE A 341 -1.45 -5.85 -32.04
CA ILE A 341 -2.43 -4.76 -31.99
C ILE A 341 -3.75 -5.28 -31.42
N MET A 342 -4.32 -4.52 -30.49
CA MET A 342 -5.69 -4.69 -30.03
C MET A 342 -6.58 -3.70 -30.77
N ILE A 343 -7.64 -4.20 -31.40
CA ILE A 343 -8.57 -3.41 -32.18
C ILE A 343 -9.88 -3.31 -31.41
N PHE A 344 -10.50 -2.13 -31.43
CA PHE A 344 -11.79 -1.87 -30.81
C PHE A 344 -12.73 -1.12 -31.76
N ALA A 345 -14.03 -1.42 -31.65
CA ALA A 345 -15.09 -0.70 -32.34
C ALA A 345 -16.36 -0.71 -31.49
N LEU A 346 -17.28 0.25 -31.68
CA LEU A 346 -18.57 0.20 -31.01
C LEU A 346 -19.44 -0.96 -31.52
N LYS A 347 -20.14 -1.62 -30.59
CA LYS A 347 -21.21 -2.60 -30.86
C LYS A 347 -22.47 -1.87 -31.35
N ASN A 348 -22.36 -1.21 -32.48
CA ASN A 348 -23.45 -0.48 -33.13
C ASN A 348 -23.42 -0.77 -34.63
N VAL A 349 -24.52 -1.29 -35.14
CA VAL A 349 -24.68 -1.66 -36.55
C VAL A 349 -24.40 -0.47 -37.49
N ASN A 350 -24.82 0.75 -37.15
CA ASN A 350 -24.59 1.93 -37.97
C ASN A 350 -23.11 2.34 -37.97
N SER A 351 -22.44 2.27 -36.81
CA SER A 351 -21.00 2.53 -36.71
C SER A 351 -20.20 1.58 -37.62
N LEU A 352 -20.50 0.28 -37.55
CA LEU A 352 -19.84 -0.73 -38.38
C LEU A 352 -20.10 -0.54 -39.89
N LYS A 353 -21.31 -0.13 -40.28
CA LYS A 353 -21.61 0.22 -41.68
C LYS A 353 -20.79 1.41 -42.15
N GLU A 354 -20.71 2.46 -41.33
CA GLU A 354 -19.94 3.66 -41.65
C GLU A 354 -18.45 3.36 -41.75
N ILE A 355 -17.88 2.55 -40.85
CA ILE A 355 -16.48 2.09 -40.95
C ILE A 355 -16.25 1.37 -42.28
N ASN A 356 -17.12 0.43 -42.65
CA ASN A 356 -17.01 -0.34 -43.89
C ASN A 356 -17.12 0.55 -45.15
N LYS A 357 -18.00 1.55 -45.11
CA LYS A 357 -18.17 2.55 -46.17
C LYS A 357 -16.93 3.45 -46.30
N ILE A 358 -16.43 3.99 -45.19
CA ILE A 358 -15.25 4.86 -45.16
C ILE A 358 -14.01 4.12 -45.70
N ILE A 359 -13.83 2.84 -45.33
CA ILE A 359 -12.77 1.98 -45.88
C ILE A 359 -12.89 1.84 -47.41
N TYR A 360 -14.10 1.67 -47.93
CA TYR A 360 -14.34 1.52 -49.36
C TYR A 360 -14.10 2.81 -50.15
N GLU A 361 -14.53 3.95 -49.61
CA GLU A 361 -14.47 5.26 -50.27
C GLU A 361 -13.07 5.87 -50.27
N ASN A 362 -12.25 5.59 -49.26
CA ASN A 362 -10.93 6.17 -49.12
C ASN A 362 -9.83 5.22 -49.61
N HIS A 363 -9.25 5.54 -50.77
CA HIS A 363 -8.10 4.83 -51.34
C HIS A 363 -6.82 4.89 -50.47
N ARG A 364 -6.79 5.75 -49.44
CA ARG A 364 -5.68 5.84 -48.48
C ARG A 364 -5.64 4.67 -47.51
N PHE A 365 -6.75 3.95 -47.29
CA PHE A 365 -6.75 2.84 -46.36
C PHE A 365 -6.01 1.63 -46.94
N THR A 366 -5.00 1.19 -46.19
CA THR A 366 -4.14 0.07 -46.56
C THR A 366 -4.88 -1.26 -46.38
N THR A 367 -4.26 -2.32 -46.88
CA THR A 367 -4.71 -3.70 -46.69
C THR A 367 -4.89 -4.07 -45.21
N GLU A 368 -4.15 -3.42 -44.32
CA GLU A 368 -4.19 -3.69 -42.88
C GLU A 368 -5.52 -3.27 -42.26
N TYR A 369 -6.05 -2.08 -42.61
CA TYR A 369 -7.32 -1.59 -42.06
C TYR A 369 -8.51 -2.49 -42.41
N ILE A 370 -8.54 -3.01 -43.64
CA ILE A 370 -9.55 -3.98 -44.07
C ILE A 370 -9.43 -5.28 -43.27
N LEU A 371 -8.19 -5.72 -42.96
CA LEU A 371 -7.93 -6.91 -42.18
C LEU A 371 -8.24 -6.74 -40.69
N TYR A 372 -7.99 -5.55 -40.11
CA TYR A 372 -8.40 -5.21 -38.76
C TYR A 372 -9.94 -5.24 -38.63
N PHE A 373 -10.63 -4.61 -39.58
CA PHE A 373 -12.09 -4.63 -39.60
C PHE A 373 -12.63 -6.05 -39.79
N LYS A 374 -12.02 -6.86 -40.67
CA LYS A 374 -12.32 -8.28 -40.82
C LYS A 374 -12.17 -9.04 -39.49
N ALA A 375 -11.10 -8.81 -38.75
CA ALA A 375 -10.85 -9.48 -37.47
C ALA A 375 -11.94 -9.13 -36.43
N ILE A 376 -12.37 -7.86 -36.36
CA ILE A 376 -13.47 -7.44 -35.49
C ILE A 376 -14.78 -8.14 -35.87
N ILE A 377 -15.11 -8.16 -37.16
CA ILE A 377 -16.38 -8.73 -37.65
C ILE A 377 -16.42 -10.25 -37.44
N GLU A 378 -15.34 -10.97 -37.75
CA GLU A 378 -15.28 -12.43 -37.62
C GLU A 378 -15.25 -12.88 -36.15
N TYR A 379 -14.46 -12.21 -35.30
CA TYR A 379 -14.35 -12.59 -33.89
C TYR A 379 -15.67 -12.33 -33.13
N ASN A 380 -16.38 -11.26 -33.48
CA ASN A 380 -17.61 -10.85 -32.81
C ASN A 380 -18.88 -11.20 -33.60
N GLU A 381 -18.79 -12.09 -34.61
CA GLU A 381 -19.93 -12.51 -35.43
C GLU A 381 -21.17 -12.92 -34.61
N PRO A 382 -21.04 -13.69 -33.49
CA PRO A 382 -22.19 -14.05 -32.66
C PRO A 382 -22.97 -12.84 -32.11
N ASP A 383 -22.26 -11.75 -31.84
CA ASP A 383 -22.77 -10.53 -31.20
C ASP A 383 -23.36 -9.52 -32.18
N ILE A 384 -23.03 -9.63 -33.47
CA ILE A 384 -23.42 -8.65 -34.51
C ILE A 384 -24.22 -9.25 -35.65
N LYS A 385 -24.80 -10.46 -35.50
CA LYS A 385 -25.54 -11.17 -36.56
C LYS A 385 -26.53 -10.32 -37.37
N ALA A 386 -27.15 -9.33 -36.73
CA ALA A 386 -28.08 -8.41 -37.37
C ALA A 386 -27.47 -7.62 -38.55
N ILE A 387 -26.16 -7.34 -38.54
CA ILE A 387 -25.50 -6.57 -39.60
C ILE A 387 -25.46 -7.32 -40.94
N PHE A 388 -25.41 -8.65 -40.91
CA PHE A 388 -25.38 -9.49 -42.11
C PHE A 388 -26.74 -9.62 -42.80
N LYS A 389 -27.82 -9.13 -42.17
CA LYS A 389 -29.13 -9.00 -42.83
C LYS A 389 -29.19 -7.78 -43.75
N ASP A 390 -28.22 -6.87 -43.65
CA ASP A 390 -28.12 -5.71 -44.54
C ASP A 390 -27.33 -6.07 -45.81
N GLU A 391 -28.04 -6.08 -46.94
CA GLU A 391 -27.45 -6.42 -48.24
C GLU A 391 -26.39 -5.42 -48.72
N GLU A 392 -26.55 -4.14 -48.39
CA GLU A 392 -25.60 -3.09 -48.77
C GLU A 392 -24.29 -3.27 -48.02
N PHE A 393 -24.37 -3.54 -46.71
CA PHE A 393 -23.21 -3.85 -45.89
C PHE A 393 -22.46 -5.07 -46.42
N VAL A 394 -23.16 -6.19 -46.66
CA VAL A 394 -22.55 -7.44 -47.13
C VAL A 394 -21.85 -7.23 -48.48
N LYS A 395 -22.46 -6.47 -49.39
CA LYS A 395 -21.89 -6.16 -50.70
C LYS A 395 -20.63 -5.31 -50.61
N LEU A 396 -20.63 -4.24 -49.81
CA LEU A 396 -19.46 -3.38 -49.60
C LEU A 396 -18.34 -4.13 -48.87
N TYR A 397 -18.68 -4.89 -47.84
CA TYR A 397 -17.73 -5.70 -47.08
C TYR A 397 -17.07 -6.75 -47.98
N GLY A 398 -17.85 -7.42 -48.83
CA GLY A 398 -17.35 -8.35 -49.82
C GLY A 398 -16.38 -7.71 -50.82
N ARG A 399 -16.67 -6.49 -51.30
CA ARG A 399 -15.77 -5.74 -52.20
C ARG A 399 -14.45 -5.35 -51.53
N ASN A 400 -14.51 -4.85 -50.29
CA ASN A 400 -13.32 -4.52 -49.50
C ASN A 400 -12.42 -5.76 -49.32
N LEU A 401 -13.01 -6.89 -48.95
CA LEU A 401 -12.29 -8.16 -48.81
C LEU A 401 -11.69 -8.65 -50.13
N GLN A 402 -12.43 -8.56 -51.24
CA GLN A 402 -11.93 -8.94 -52.57
C GLN A 402 -10.72 -8.11 -52.96
N ALA A 403 -10.71 -6.80 -52.69
CA ALA A 403 -9.57 -5.92 -52.96
C ALA A 403 -8.31 -6.37 -52.20
N VAL A 404 -8.46 -6.80 -50.94
CA VAL A 404 -7.35 -7.38 -50.17
C VAL A 404 -6.91 -8.71 -50.75
N TYR A 405 -7.84 -9.65 -50.96
CA TYR A 405 -7.48 -10.97 -51.45
C TYR A 405 -6.82 -10.93 -52.81
N PHE A 406 -7.22 -10.00 -53.69
CA PHE A 406 -6.59 -9.81 -55.00
C PHE A 406 -5.08 -9.51 -54.91
N LYS A 407 -4.59 -8.93 -53.80
CA LYS A 407 -3.14 -8.77 -53.55
C LYS A 407 -2.44 -10.09 -53.27
N TYR A 408 -3.08 -10.99 -52.52
CA TYR A 408 -2.52 -12.28 -52.10
C TYR A 408 -2.78 -13.42 -53.09
N ILE A 409 -3.68 -13.24 -54.05
CA ILE A 409 -3.94 -14.20 -55.12
C ILE A 409 -2.73 -14.26 -56.08
N PRO A 410 -2.26 -15.46 -56.47
CA PRO A 410 -1.26 -15.62 -57.51
C PRO A 410 -1.65 -14.96 -58.84
N TRP A 411 -0.68 -14.40 -59.57
CA TRP A 411 -0.93 -13.60 -60.78
C TRP A 411 -1.80 -14.29 -61.85
N PHE A 412 -1.66 -15.60 -62.03
CA PHE A 412 -2.41 -16.35 -63.04
C PHE A 412 -3.91 -16.48 -62.71
N TYR A 413 -4.30 -16.49 -61.44
CA TYR A 413 -5.72 -16.43 -61.05
C TYR A 413 -6.34 -15.05 -61.32
N LYS A 414 -5.51 -13.99 -61.38
CA LYS A 414 -5.96 -12.64 -61.75
C LYS A 414 -6.37 -12.56 -63.22
N LEU A 415 -5.76 -13.37 -64.10
CA LEU A 415 -6.19 -13.47 -65.50
C LEU A 415 -7.60 -14.03 -65.62
N PHE A 416 -7.94 -15.05 -64.83
CA PHE A 416 -9.29 -15.62 -64.81
C PHE A 416 -10.35 -14.64 -64.28
N TYR A 417 -9.95 -13.66 -63.45
CA TYR A 417 -10.81 -12.55 -63.06
C TYR A 417 -11.16 -11.64 -64.24
N PHE A 418 -10.16 -11.26 -65.06
CA PHE A 418 -10.39 -10.47 -66.27
C PHE A 418 -11.19 -11.23 -67.34
N LEU A 419 -11.09 -12.56 -67.37
CA LEU A 419 -11.84 -13.43 -68.28
C LEU A 419 -13.24 -13.81 -67.76
N GLY A 420 -13.65 -13.34 -66.58
CA GLY A 420 -14.98 -13.59 -66.02
C GLY A 420 -15.23 -15.03 -65.53
N ILE A 421 -14.19 -15.84 -65.31
CA ILE A 421 -14.32 -17.25 -64.91
C ILE A 421 -14.43 -17.37 -63.38
N THR A 422 -15.64 -17.17 -62.86
CA THR A 422 -15.91 -17.09 -61.41
C THR A 422 -15.49 -18.31 -60.57
N PRO A 423 -15.58 -19.58 -61.03
CA PRO A 423 -15.18 -20.72 -60.21
C PRO A 423 -13.67 -20.74 -59.89
N LEU A 424 -12.83 -20.39 -60.88
CA LEU A 424 -11.36 -20.36 -60.71
C LEU A 424 -10.93 -19.19 -59.82
N VAL A 425 -11.61 -18.05 -59.93
CA VAL A 425 -11.38 -16.89 -59.07
C VAL A 425 -11.72 -17.21 -57.60
N ASN A 426 -12.80 -17.94 -57.35
CA ASN A 426 -13.18 -18.36 -56.01
C ASN A 426 -12.14 -19.29 -55.35
N ILE A 427 -11.51 -20.18 -56.13
CA ILE A 427 -10.38 -20.99 -55.66
C ILE A 427 -9.19 -20.10 -55.29
N GLY A 428 -8.90 -19.08 -56.10
CA GLY A 428 -7.90 -18.06 -55.80
C GLY A 428 -8.19 -17.34 -54.47
N TYR A 429 -9.43 -16.89 -54.25
CA TYR A 429 -9.83 -16.23 -53.01
C TYR A 429 -9.73 -17.16 -51.78
N ALA A 430 -10.10 -18.43 -51.91
CA ALA A 430 -9.93 -19.42 -50.84
C ALA A 430 -8.44 -19.60 -50.46
N LYS A 431 -7.55 -19.60 -51.45
CA LYS A 431 -6.10 -19.67 -51.24
C LYS A 431 -5.53 -18.39 -50.60
N ALA A 432 -6.02 -17.23 -50.97
CA ALA A 432 -5.63 -15.97 -50.31
C ALA A 432 -6.04 -15.94 -48.83
N LYS A 433 -7.25 -16.42 -48.51
CA LYS A 433 -7.71 -16.57 -47.11
C LYS A 433 -6.79 -17.47 -46.30
N SER A 434 -6.38 -18.62 -46.85
CA SER A 434 -5.50 -19.55 -46.15
C SER A 434 -4.08 -18.98 -45.94
N ILE A 435 -3.54 -18.24 -46.92
CA ILE A 435 -2.24 -17.54 -46.79
C ILE A 435 -2.28 -16.52 -45.64
N ILE A 436 -3.34 -15.69 -45.57
CA ILE A 436 -3.50 -14.69 -44.51
C ILE A 436 -3.62 -15.38 -43.14
N ALA A 437 -4.45 -16.43 -43.05
CA ALA A 437 -4.62 -17.19 -41.80
C ALA A 437 -3.31 -17.84 -41.35
N TYR A 438 -2.56 -18.46 -42.26
CA TYR A 438 -1.26 -19.05 -41.95
C TYR A 438 -0.24 -17.99 -41.52
N SER A 439 -0.19 -16.85 -42.19
CA SER A 439 0.68 -15.73 -41.81
C SER A 439 0.36 -15.20 -40.41
N GLN A 440 -0.91 -15.12 -40.04
CA GLN A 440 -1.33 -14.72 -38.69
C GLN A 440 -0.93 -15.76 -37.64
N MET A 441 -1.10 -17.06 -37.92
CA MET A 441 -0.64 -18.13 -37.02
C MET A 441 0.88 -18.14 -36.84
N ASP A 442 1.66 -18.00 -37.92
CA ASP A 442 3.13 -17.96 -37.83
C ASP A 442 3.62 -16.77 -37.00
N ARG A 443 3.02 -15.59 -37.21
CA ARG A 443 3.27 -14.42 -36.35
C ARG A 443 2.92 -14.74 -34.88
N GLN A 444 1.80 -15.42 -34.62
CA GLN A 444 1.37 -15.76 -33.25
C GLN A 444 2.39 -16.63 -32.54
N PHE A 445 2.91 -17.64 -33.23
CA PHE A 445 3.97 -18.49 -32.69
C PHE A 445 5.27 -17.72 -32.45
N LYS A 446 5.68 -16.85 -33.38
CA LYS A 446 6.89 -16.02 -33.21
C LYS A 446 6.78 -15.08 -32.03
N HIS A 447 5.67 -14.36 -31.87
CA HIS A 447 5.44 -13.47 -30.72
C HIS A 447 5.40 -14.24 -29.39
N LYS A 448 4.71 -15.38 -29.34
CA LYS A 448 4.69 -16.23 -28.14
C LYS A 448 6.10 -16.68 -27.75
N LYS A 449 6.90 -17.13 -28.71
CA LYS A 449 8.29 -17.56 -28.49
C LYS A 449 9.19 -16.41 -28.01
N ARG A 450 9.06 -15.20 -28.61
CA ARG A 450 9.78 -14.00 -28.16
C ARG A 450 9.42 -13.66 -26.71
N ARG A 451 8.13 -13.62 -26.37
CA ARG A 451 7.64 -13.32 -25.02
C ARG A 451 8.14 -14.35 -23.99
N GLU A 452 8.08 -15.63 -24.31
CA GLU A 452 8.63 -16.69 -23.44
C GLU A 452 10.15 -16.54 -23.25
N SER A 453 10.90 -16.20 -24.30
CA SER A 453 12.34 -15.98 -24.18
C SER A 453 12.69 -14.75 -23.33
N PHE A 454 11.89 -13.69 -23.44
CA PHE A 454 12.03 -12.49 -22.61
C PHE A 454 11.77 -12.80 -21.13
N PHE A 455 10.69 -13.53 -20.81
CA PHE A 455 10.41 -13.95 -19.44
C PHE A 455 11.49 -14.87 -18.88
N LYS A 456 11.99 -15.84 -19.66
CA LYS A 456 13.11 -16.70 -19.25
C LYS A 456 14.38 -15.90 -18.97
N ARG A 457 14.68 -14.88 -19.77
CA ARG A 457 15.81 -13.98 -19.53
C ARG A 457 15.64 -13.17 -18.25
N LYS A 458 14.48 -12.54 -18.06
CA LYS A 458 14.16 -11.76 -16.85
C LYS A 458 14.19 -12.62 -15.57
N LEU A 459 13.75 -13.87 -15.66
CA LEU A 459 13.80 -14.82 -14.56
C LEU A 459 15.25 -15.17 -14.20
N ARG A 460 16.10 -15.47 -15.19
CA ARG A 460 17.54 -15.70 -14.98
C ARG A 460 18.23 -14.48 -14.37
N GLU A 461 17.97 -13.28 -14.87
CA GLU A 461 18.53 -12.04 -14.32
C GLU A 461 18.12 -11.85 -12.84
N ARG A 462 16.88 -12.22 -12.47
CA ARG A 462 16.41 -12.20 -11.08
C ARG A 462 17.08 -13.27 -10.23
N GLU A 463 17.25 -14.48 -10.74
CA GLU A 463 17.96 -15.57 -10.06
C GLU A 463 19.42 -15.19 -9.81
N GLU A 464 20.12 -14.65 -10.81
CA GLU A 464 21.50 -14.17 -10.68
C GLU A 464 21.61 -13.02 -9.66
N ARG A 465 20.64 -12.10 -9.61
CA ARG A 465 20.59 -11.03 -8.60
C ARG A 465 20.39 -11.60 -7.20
N ASN A 466 19.44 -12.53 -7.03
CA ASN A 466 19.18 -13.18 -5.74
C ASN A 466 20.39 -14.01 -5.27
N GLU A 467 21.09 -14.69 -6.18
CA GLU A 467 22.32 -15.43 -5.84
C GLU A 467 23.44 -14.50 -5.38
N LYS A 468 23.63 -13.35 -6.06
CA LYS A 468 24.60 -12.33 -5.64
C LYS A 468 24.24 -11.79 -4.25
N GLU A 469 22.98 -11.41 -4.02
CA GLU A 469 22.50 -10.92 -2.72
C GLU A 469 22.72 -11.96 -1.62
N ARG A 470 22.40 -13.24 -1.88
CA ARG A 470 22.64 -14.34 -0.93
C ARG A 470 24.13 -14.53 -0.63
N LYS A 471 25.02 -14.42 -1.63
CA LYS A 471 26.47 -14.46 -1.41
C LYS A 471 26.94 -13.32 -0.50
N PHE A 472 26.43 -12.10 -0.71
CA PHE A 472 26.75 -10.96 0.14
C PHE A 472 26.19 -11.09 1.56
N GLN A 473 24.98 -11.60 1.74
CA GLN A 473 24.42 -11.89 3.07
C GLN A 473 25.25 -12.93 3.82
N ASN A 474 25.62 -14.03 3.15
CA ASN A 474 26.48 -15.05 3.74
C ASN A 474 27.85 -14.48 4.13
N LYS A 475 28.41 -13.54 3.36
CA LYS A 475 29.65 -12.82 3.73
C LYS A 475 29.46 -12.04 5.04
N ARG A 476 28.34 -11.33 5.19
CA ARG A 476 28.02 -10.56 6.41
C ARG A 476 27.90 -11.47 7.62
N ILE A 477 27.16 -12.58 7.50
CA ILE A 477 27.00 -13.55 8.57
C ILE A 477 28.37 -14.15 8.97
N LEU A 478 29.25 -14.43 8.00
CA LEU A 478 30.59 -14.91 8.31
C LEU A 478 31.43 -13.86 9.07
N LEU A 479 31.36 -12.59 8.67
CA LEU A 479 32.02 -11.50 9.39
C LEU A 479 31.50 -11.37 10.83
N GLN A 480 30.18 -11.49 11.02
CA GLN A 480 29.54 -11.46 12.33
C GLN A 480 29.97 -12.66 13.20
N ALA A 481 30.05 -13.86 12.62
CA ALA A 481 30.53 -15.05 13.33
C ALA A 481 31.97 -14.88 13.82
N ILE A 482 32.84 -14.26 12.99
CA ILE A 482 34.22 -13.94 13.37
C ILE A 482 34.25 -12.89 14.49
N ASP A 483 33.44 -11.83 14.39
CA ASP A 483 33.31 -10.79 15.42
C ASP A 483 32.85 -11.39 16.76
N GLU A 484 31.83 -12.25 16.73
CA GLU A 484 31.28 -12.90 17.93
C GLU A 484 32.30 -13.83 18.59
N ALA A 485 32.98 -14.68 17.81
CA ALA A 485 34.01 -15.56 18.33
C ALA A 485 35.10 -14.77 19.04
N LEU A 486 35.66 -13.75 18.36
CA LEU A 486 36.81 -13.00 18.85
C LEU A 486 36.47 -12.07 20.01
N PHE A 487 35.42 -11.24 19.88
CA PHE A 487 35.17 -10.15 20.81
C PHE A 487 34.15 -10.47 21.89
N ALA A 488 33.13 -11.29 21.58
CA ALA A 488 32.07 -11.60 22.55
C ALA A 488 32.40 -12.87 23.35
N LYS A 489 32.79 -13.95 22.66
CA LYS A 489 33.07 -15.25 23.29
C LYS A 489 34.53 -15.43 23.71
N LYS A 490 35.42 -14.53 23.25
CA LYS A 490 36.87 -14.57 23.49
C LYS A 490 37.50 -15.93 23.12
N THR A 491 37.09 -16.48 21.97
CA THR A 491 37.57 -17.76 21.43
C THR A 491 38.09 -17.60 20.01
N LEU A 492 38.94 -18.52 19.56
CA LEU A 492 39.40 -18.51 18.16
C LEU A 492 38.26 -18.90 17.19
N PRO A 493 38.04 -18.15 16.10
CA PRO A 493 37.05 -18.46 15.06
C PRO A 493 37.53 -19.62 14.19
N THR A 494 37.52 -20.83 14.73
CA THR A 494 37.84 -22.04 13.96
C THR A 494 36.69 -22.41 13.03
N VAL A 495 37.00 -23.11 11.94
CA VAL A 495 35.99 -23.65 11.01
C VAL A 495 34.99 -24.54 11.74
N GLU A 496 35.46 -25.41 12.65
CA GLU A 496 34.61 -26.24 13.51
C GLU A 496 33.65 -25.39 14.36
N TRP A 497 34.15 -24.32 14.99
CA TRP A 497 33.33 -23.43 15.80
C TRP A 497 32.26 -22.75 14.96
N ILE A 498 32.63 -22.20 13.81
CA ILE A 498 31.70 -21.49 12.90
C ILE A 498 30.64 -22.45 12.37
N LEU A 499 31.01 -23.66 11.93
CA LEU A 499 30.04 -24.66 11.46
C LEU A 499 29.12 -25.15 12.58
N SER A 500 29.59 -25.21 13.83
CA SER A 500 28.76 -25.61 14.98
C SER A 500 27.73 -24.54 15.38
N GLN A 501 28.10 -23.26 15.32
CA GLN A 501 27.25 -22.15 15.77
C GLN A 501 26.38 -21.59 14.64
N TYR A 502 26.81 -21.71 13.38
CA TYR A 502 26.15 -21.16 12.20
C TYR A 502 25.82 -22.26 11.18
N PRO A 503 24.73 -23.03 11.37
CA PRO A 503 24.36 -24.16 10.50
C PRO A 503 23.98 -23.75 9.07
N ILE A 504 23.93 -22.45 8.77
CA ILE A 504 23.75 -21.92 7.43
C ILE A 504 24.96 -22.22 6.51
N PHE A 505 26.14 -22.44 7.10
CA PHE A 505 27.34 -22.79 6.36
C PHE A 505 27.51 -24.31 6.28
N ARG A 506 27.85 -24.79 5.08
CA ARG A 506 28.43 -26.12 4.85
C ARG A 506 29.89 -25.92 4.52
N ARG A 507 30.74 -26.93 4.75
CA ARG A 507 32.18 -26.84 4.46
C ARG A 507 32.47 -26.35 3.03
N GLU A 508 31.81 -26.94 2.04
CA GLU A 508 31.95 -26.55 0.62
C GLU A 508 31.48 -25.11 0.32
N SER A 509 30.42 -24.63 1.02
CA SER A 509 29.95 -23.27 0.81
C SER A 509 30.84 -22.24 1.50
N LEU A 510 31.44 -22.61 2.63
CA LEU A 510 32.41 -21.80 3.35
C LEU A 510 33.73 -21.67 2.57
N GLU A 511 34.26 -22.76 2.00
CA GLU A 511 35.45 -22.74 1.13
C GLU A 511 35.27 -21.81 -0.07
N LYS A 512 34.12 -21.91 -0.76
CA LYS A 512 33.79 -21.01 -1.87
C LYS A 512 33.70 -19.56 -1.43
N LEU A 513 33.11 -19.30 -0.27
CA LEU A 513 32.94 -17.94 0.25
C LEU A 513 34.27 -17.30 0.68
N ILE A 514 35.15 -18.09 1.31
CA ILE A 514 36.50 -17.66 1.67
C ILE A 514 37.29 -17.28 0.43
N SER A 515 37.22 -18.09 -0.64
CA SER A 515 37.86 -17.81 -1.93
C SER A 515 37.25 -16.58 -2.62
N ASP A 516 35.91 -16.53 -2.76
CA ASP A 516 35.17 -15.46 -3.46
C ASP A 516 35.40 -14.07 -2.83
N PHE A 517 35.62 -14.01 -1.50
CA PHE A 517 35.78 -12.75 -0.76
C PHE A 517 37.15 -12.57 -0.09
N ALA A 518 38.13 -13.40 -0.42
CA ALA A 518 39.51 -13.32 0.04
C ALA A 518 39.68 -13.26 1.58
N PHE A 519 38.92 -14.09 2.32
CA PHE A 519 39.14 -14.26 3.76
C PHE A 519 40.50 -14.94 4.02
N GLN A 520 41.15 -14.58 5.12
CA GLN A 520 42.44 -15.16 5.49
C GLN A 520 42.24 -16.44 6.31
N ILE A 521 43.03 -17.48 6.02
CA ILE A 521 43.02 -18.77 6.72
C ILE A 521 44.39 -19.03 7.33
N VAL A 522 44.42 -19.49 8.58
CA VAL A 522 45.65 -19.96 9.26
C VAL A 522 45.45 -21.38 9.82
N PRO A 523 46.36 -22.34 9.56
CA PRO A 523 47.54 -22.23 8.68
C PRO A 523 47.13 -22.12 7.20
N LYS A 524 48.00 -21.49 6.38
CA LYS A 524 47.78 -21.38 4.92
C LYS A 524 47.78 -22.76 4.28
N GLY A 525 46.67 -23.15 3.66
CA GLY A 525 46.53 -24.47 3.03
C GLY A 525 45.08 -24.91 2.88
N GLU A 526 44.85 -26.22 2.84
CA GLU A 526 43.51 -26.81 2.78
C GLU A 526 42.69 -26.44 4.02
N LEU A 527 41.39 -26.21 3.83
CA LEU A 527 40.48 -25.87 4.92
C LEU A 527 40.28 -27.11 5.80
N THR A 528 40.87 -27.10 6.99
CA THR A 528 40.66 -28.13 8.02
C THR A 528 39.69 -27.64 9.08
N GLU A 529 39.11 -28.53 9.88
CA GLU A 529 38.19 -28.17 10.98
C GLU A 529 38.86 -27.25 12.01
N HIS A 530 40.18 -27.35 12.13
CA HIS A 530 40.99 -26.55 13.04
C HIS A 530 41.55 -25.27 12.43
N SER A 531 41.31 -25.02 11.14
CA SER A 531 41.73 -23.79 10.47
C SER A 531 41.01 -22.58 11.08
N ILE A 532 41.73 -21.48 11.24
CA ILE A 532 41.25 -20.24 11.86
C ILE A 532 40.91 -19.25 10.74
N LEU A 533 39.71 -18.68 10.80
CA LEU A 533 39.22 -17.70 9.84
C LEU A 533 39.42 -16.27 10.34
N LEU A 534 40.05 -15.46 9.52
CA LEU A 534 40.36 -14.06 9.80
C LEU A 534 39.73 -13.16 8.73
N TYR A 535 39.60 -11.86 9.06
CA TYR A 535 38.99 -10.88 8.16
C TYR A 535 39.72 -10.82 6.80
N PRO A 536 39.00 -10.46 5.73
CA PRO A 536 39.61 -10.20 4.43
C PRO A 536 40.63 -9.07 4.50
N ASN A 537 41.76 -9.22 3.80
CA ASN A 537 42.82 -8.21 3.75
C ASN A 537 42.42 -7.05 2.81
N THR A 538 41.48 -6.23 3.25
CA THR A 538 40.89 -5.12 2.50
C THR A 538 40.90 -3.86 3.36
N VAL A 539 40.94 -2.69 2.72
CA VAL A 539 40.97 -1.38 3.40
C VAL A 539 39.79 -1.22 4.37
N ASP A 540 38.61 -1.74 4.00
CA ASP A 540 37.39 -1.67 4.81
C ASP A 540 37.47 -2.44 6.14
N HIS A 541 38.41 -3.37 6.28
CA HIS A 541 38.57 -4.20 7.47
C HIS A 541 39.88 -3.94 8.23
N GLU A 542 40.67 -2.94 7.84
CA GLU A 542 41.98 -2.64 8.45
C GLU A 542 41.87 -2.35 9.96
N ALA A 543 40.88 -1.55 10.38
CA ALA A 543 40.64 -1.26 11.79
C ALA A 543 40.27 -2.52 12.60
N LYS A 544 39.49 -3.43 12.00
CA LYS A 544 39.13 -4.72 12.64
C LYS A 544 40.36 -5.63 12.75
N ILE A 545 41.17 -5.71 11.70
CA ILE A 545 42.43 -6.46 11.70
C ILE A 545 43.39 -5.94 12.79
N GLN A 546 43.55 -4.62 12.93
CA GLN A 546 44.38 -4.03 13.98
C GLN A 546 43.85 -4.37 15.38
N LYS A 547 42.53 -4.32 15.57
CA LYS A 547 41.89 -4.71 16.84
C LYS A 547 42.12 -6.19 17.16
N THR A 548 41.96 -7.09 16.18
CA THR A 548 42.26 -8.52 16.33
C THR A 548 43.73 -8.76 16.69
N ARG A 549 44.67 -8.04 16.05
CA ARG A 549 46.10 -8.10 16.40
C ARG A 549 46.37 -7.69 17.85
N SER A 550 45.73 -6.62 18.32
CA SER A 550 45.86 -6.17 19.71
C SER A 550 45.33 -7.20 20.70
N LEU A 551 44.21 -7.84 20.37
CA LEU A 551 43.56 -8.88 21.16
C LEU A 551 44.43 -10.14 21.24
N PHE A 552 44.95 -10.62 20.12
CA PHE A 552 45.89 -11.75 20.09
C PHE A 552 47.18 -11.45 20.85
N GLY A 553 47.65 -10.21 20.82
CA GLY A 553 48.77 -9.74 21.64
C GLY A 553 48.48 -9.82 23.15
N ALA A 554 47.28 -9.42 23.58
CA ALA A 554 46.85 -9.51 24.99
C ALA A 554 46.71 -10.97 25.44
N TRP A 555 46.12 -11.83 24.61
CA TRP A 555 46.00 -13.27 24.88
C TRP A 555 47.37 -13.94 25.01
N SER A 556 48.33 -13.58 24.15
CA SER A 556 49.69 -14.10 24.20
C SER A 556 50.48 -13.66 25.43
N ARG A 557 50.16 -12.50 26.02
CA ARG A 557 50.76 -12.00 27.27
C ARG A 557 50.09 -12.57 28.53
N GLY A 558 49.02 -13.35 28.38
CA GLY A 558 48.27 -13.91 29.50
C GLY A 558 47.44 -12.88 30.27
N GLU A 559 47.16 -11.72 29.66
CA GLU A 559 46.36 -10.64 30.26
C GLU A 559 44.85 -10.97 30.27
N ASP A 560 44.43 -11.93 29.43
CA ASP A 560 43.04 -12.39 29.31
C ASP A 560 43.01 -13.94 29.27
N VAL A 561 42.01 -14.55 29.91
CA VAL A 561 41.93 -16.02 30.07
C VAL A 561 41.43 -16.68 28.78
N LEU A 562 42.34 -17.35 28.07
CA LEU A 562 42.00 -18.26 26.96
C LEU A 562 42.03 -19.72 27.44
N PRO A 563 41.19 -20.64 26.90
CA PRO A 563 41.32 -22.05 27.18
C PRO A 563 42.71 -22.58 26.80
N LYS A 564 43.35 -23.36 27.67
CA LYS A 564 44.75 -23.81 27.52
C LYS A 564 45.02 -24.55 26.21
N GLU A 565 44.01 -25.21 25.64
CA GLU A 565 44.08 -25.95 24.37
C GLU A 565 44.26 -25.05 23.15
N GLN A 566 43.93 -23.76 23.25
CA GLN A 566 44.01 -22.78 22.16
C GLN A 566 45.30 -21.91 22.22
N LEU A 567 46.09 -22.00 23.30
CA LEU A 567 47.33 -21.23 23.49
C LEU A 567 48.46 -21.63 22.54
N SER A 568 48.57 -22.92 22.19
CA SER A 568 49.57 -23.42 21.23
C SER A 568 49.34 -22.85 19.82
N ARG A 569 48.08 -22.71 19.41
CA ARG A 569 47.66 -22.23 18.08
C ARG A 569 47.84 -20.72 17.89
N LEU A 570 47.88 -19.94 18.97
CA LEU A 570 48.20 -18.51 18.91
C LEU A 570 49.62 -18.24 18.38
N SER A 571 50.56 -19.17 18.62
CA SER A 571 51.94 -19.03 18.15
C SER A 571 52.05 -19.13 16.61
N GLU A 572 51.20 -19.93 15.98
CA GLU A 572 51.14 -20.12 14.52
C GLU A 572 50.52 -18.90 13.81
N ILE A 573 49.52 -18.28 14.44
CA ILE A 573 48.90 -17.04 13.95
C ILE A 573 49.90 -15.88 13.95
N ARG A 574 50.78 -15.80 14.95
CA ARG A 574 51.78 -14.73 15.08
C ARG A 574 52.89 -14.78 14.02
N SER A 575 53.18 -15.95 13.47
CA SER A 575 54.16 -16.10 12.38
C SER A 575 53.63 -15.69 11.00
N ASP A 576 52.30 -15.66 10.83
CA ASP A 576 51.63 -15.35 9.56
C ASP A 576 51.12 -13.90 9.45
N PHE A 577 51.17 -13.13 10.55
CA PHE A 577 50.92 -11.68 10.62
C PHE A 577 52.20 -10.87 10.61
#